data_AF-A0A6I0SGI1-F1
#
_entry.id   AF-A0A6I0SGI1-F1
#
_cell.length_a   1.000
_cell.length_b   1.000
_cell.length_c   1.000
_cell.angle_alpha   90.00
_cell.angle_beta   90.00
_cell.angle_gamma   90.00
#
_symmetry.space_group_name_H-M   'P 1'
#
loop_
_entity.id
_entity.type
_entity.pdbx_description
1 polymer ?
#
loop_
_entity_poly.entity_id
_entity_poly.type
_entity_poly.pdbx_seq_one_letter_code
_entity_poly.pdbx_strand_id
1 'polypeptide(L)'
;MTDSSILLKRIAAEINIPDDKGVVQDDCDAIYIPNLQRVLQNINYSKGKGELSEELRSWIKNKYREYSPKLCSIMGKGTQKIQLMYYGMVYTILQHNGFFLRGKNASPINITCSKYCQLFSQNRKSLSNNIYTFNFYDIEKEKGSKVWIKTYDLGKLTPIFYEIEKEILEQK
;
A
#
# COMPACT_ATOMS: atom_id res chain seq x y z
N MET A 1 -0.97 -14.86 3.83
CA MET A 1 -1.56 -14.77 2.48
C MET A 1 -0.57 -14.00 1.62
N THR A 2 0.08 -14.61 0.61
CA THR A 2 1.16 -13.95 -0.17
C THR A 2 0.70 -12.64 -0.83
N ASP A 3 1.62 -11.72 -1.10
CA ASP A 3 1.35 -10.48 -1.86
C ASP A 3 0.55 -10.75 -3.14
N SER A 4 0.91 -11.82 -3.87
CA SER A 4 0.19 -12.28 -5.06
C SER A 4 -1.26 -12.66 -4.74
N SER A 5 -1.50 -13.45 -3.68
CA SER A 5 -2.86 -13.86 -3.32
C SER A 5 -3.76 -12.70 -2.86
N ILE A 6 -3.21 -11.67 -2.21
CA ILE A 6 -3.96 -10.45 -1.86
C ILE A 6 -4.37 -9.71 -3.13
N LEU A 7 -3.43 -9.51 -4.06
CA LEU A 7 -3.69 -8.83 -5.32
C LEU A 7 -4.70 -9.59 -6.18
N LEU A 8 -4.61 -10.93 -6.25
CA LEU A 8 -5.58 -11.77 -6.96
C LEU A 8 -6.99 -11.63 -6.41
N LYS A 9 -7.16 -11.64 -5.08
CA LYS A 9 -8.48 -11.41 -4.45
C LYS A 9 -9.06 -10.04 -4.81
N ARG A 10 -8.22 -9.00 -4.81
CA ARG A 10 -8.64 -7.63 -5.19
C ARG A 10 -9.00 -7.56 -6.67
N ILE A 11 -8.22 -8.18 -7.55
CA ILE A 11 -8.54 -8.29 -8.98
C ILE A 11 -9.89 -8.97 -9.15
N ALA A 12 -10.11 -10.14 -8.51
CA ALA A 12 -11.36 -10.90 -8.59
C ALA A 12 -12.57 -10.08 -8.13
N ALA A 13 -12.44 -9.34 -7.02
CA ALA A 13 -13.47 -8.43 -6.52
C ALA A 13 -13.80 -7.31 -7.52
N GLU A 14 -12.81 -6.79 -8.25
CA GLU A 14 -13.07 -5.76 -9.26
C GLU A 14 -13.75 -6.29 -10.53
N ILE A 15 -13.47 -7.52 -10.94
CA ILE A 15 -14.02 -8.08 -12.17
C ILE A 15 -15.36 -8.80 -11.98
N ASN A 16 -15.95 -8.74 -10.77
CA ASN A 16 -17.21 -9.42 -10.41
C ASN A 16 -17.22 -10.89 -10.86
N ILE A 17 -16.10 -11.62 -10.68
CA ILE A 17 -16.15 -13.07 -10.81
C ILE A 17 -16.95 -13.58 -9.60
N PRO A 18 -18.08 -14.29 -9.80
CA PRO A 18 -18.79 -14.93 -8.70
C PRO A 18 -17.82 -15.88 -7.98
N ASP A 19 -17.82 -15.84 -6.65
CA ASP A 19 -16.99 -16.72 -5.79
C ASP A 19 -17.16 -18.23 -6.11
N ASP A 20 -18.19 -18.58 -6.87
CA ASP A 20 -18.60 -19.94 -7.26
C ASP A 20 -17.82 -20.57 -8.42
N LYS A 21 -16.82 -19.88 -9.00
CA LYS A 21 -15.91 -20.49 -9.97
C LYS A 21 -14.48 -20.44 -9.46
N GLY A 22 -14.11 -21.46 -8.70
CA GLY A 22 -12.74 -21.79 -8.30
C GLY A 22 -11.83 -22.02 -9.51
N VAL A 23 -11.44 -20.94 -10.19
CA VAL A 23 -10.58 -20.98 -11.38
C VAL A 23 -9.59 -19.83 -11.35
N VAL A 24 -8.90 -19.61 -10.23
CA VAL A 24 -7.69 -18.75 -10.18
C VAL A 24 -6.71 -19.19 -9.09
N GLN A 25 -6.74 -20.45 -8.63
CA GLN A 25 -5.84 -20.90 -7.56
C GLN A 25 -4.66 -21.74 -8.04
N ASP A 26 -4.80 -22.58 -9.06
CA ASP A 26 -3.75 -23.58 -9.33
C ASP A 26 -2.62 -23.13 -10.27
N ASP A 27 -2.82 -22.11 -11.11
CA ASP A 27 -1.79 -21.62 -12.07
C ASP A 27 -1.27 -20.19 -11.79
N CYS A 28 -1.78 -19.50 -10.77
CA CYS A 28 -1.43 -18.10 -10.51
C CYS A 28 -0.19 -17.88 -9.65
N ASP A 29 0.37 -18.94 -9.06
CA ASP A 29 1.63 -18.85 -8.27
C ASP A 29 2.84 -18.47 -9.14
N ALA A 30 2.74 -18.57 -10.48
CA ALA A 30 3.75 -18.10 -11.42
C ALA A 30 3.62 -16.61 -11.81
N ILE A 31 2.56 -15.91 -11.38
CA ILE A 31 2.36 -14.50 -11.78
C ILE A 31 3.17 -13.57 -10.88
N TYR A 32 4.20 -12.97 -11.49
CA TYR A 32 5.05 -11.94 -10.89
C TYR A 32 4.23 -10.77 -10.32
N ILE A 33 4.46 -10.40 -9.05
CA ILE A 33 3.70 -9.35 -8.32
C ILE A 33 3.53 -8.05 -9.12
N PRO A 34 4.58 -7.49 -9.76
CA PRO A 34 4.42 -6.32 -10.64
C PRO A 34 3.42 -6.50 -11.79
N ASN A 35 3.24 -7.72 -12.31
CA ASN A 35 2.21 -7.99 -13.32
C ASN A 35 0.81 -7.88 -12.72
N LEU A 36 0.59 -8.41 -11.50
CA LEU A 36 -0.69 -8.31 -10.80
C LEU A 36 -1.02 -6.86 -10.42
N GLN A 37 -0.04 -6.10 -9.91
CA GLN A 37 -0.21 -4.67 -9.63
C GLN A 37 -0.60 -3.90 -10.89
N ARG A 38 0.05 -4.20 -12.03
CA ARG A 38 -0.27 -3.60 -13.33
C ARG A 38 -1.69 -3.96 -13.81
N VAL A 39 -2.11 -5.21 -13.63
CA VAL A 39 -3.49 -5.64 -13.96
C VAL A 39 -4.51 -4.87 -13.13
N LEU A 40 -4.35 -4.82 -11.81
CA LEU A 40 -5.25 -4.08 -10.93
C LEU A 40 -5.29 -2.58 -11.25
N GLN A 41 -4.13 -2.00 -11.54
CA GLN A 41 -4.00 -0.61 -11.99
C GLN A 41 -4.79 -0.34 -13.29
N ASN A 42 -4.70 -1.22 -14.28
CA ASN A 42 -5.43 -1.06 -15.54
C ASN A 42 -6.95 -1.16 -15.33
N ILE A 43 -7.40 -2.05 -14.43
CA ILE A 43 -8.81 -2.16 -14.06
C ILE A 43 -9.30 -0.90 -13.35
N ASN A 44 -8.53 -0.36 -12.41
CA ASN A 44 -8.85 0.89 -11.72
C ASN A 44 -8.92 2.07 -12.71
N TYR A 45 -7.96 2.14 -13.63
CA TYR A 45 -7.92 3.17 -14.67
C TYR A 45 -9.16 3.12 -15.56
N SER A 46 -9.57 1.94 -16.05
CA SER A 46 -10.76 1.81 -16.90
C SER A 46 -12.06 2.16 -16.18
N LYS A 47 -12.09 2.04 -14.84
CA LYS A 47 -13.19 2.45 -13.97
C LYS A 47 -13.12 3.92 -13.52
N GLY A 48 -12.09 4.66 -13.92
CA GLY A 48 -11.91 6.07 -13.53
C GLY A 48 -11.62 6.30 -12.05
N LYS A 49 -11.02 5.32 -11.35
CA LYS A 49 -10.71 5.40 -9.91
C LYS A 49 -9.23 5.12 -9.63
N GLY A 50 -8.73 5.48 -8.46
CA GLY A 50 -7.36 5.13 -8.04
C GLY A 50 -6.24 5.98 -8.66
N GLU A 51 -6.58 7.15 -9.21
CA GLU A 51 -5.57 8.14 -9.59
C GLU A 51 -4.97 8.79 -8.33
N LEU A 52 -3.65 8.79 -8.21
CA LEU A 52 -2.92 9.56 -7.21
C LEU A 52 -2.85 11.03 -7.63
N SER A 53 -4.00 11.71 -7.54
CA SER A 53 -4.19 13.10 -7.93
C SER A 53 -3.39 14.08 -7.05
N GLU A 54 -3.34 15.35 -7.43
CA GLU A 54 -2.76 16.38 -6.56
C GLU A 54 -3.53 16.59 -5.25
N GLU A 55 -4.84 16.49 -5.32
CA GLU A 55 -5.75 16.61 -4.19
C GLU A 55 -5.51 15.46 -3.20
N LEU A 56 -5.48 14.21 -3.67
CA LEU A 56 -5.20 13.05 -2.83
C LEU A 56 -3.78 13.13 -2.22
N ARG A 57 -2.77 13.55 -2.99
CA ARG A 57 -1.41 13.75 -2.46
C ARG A 57 -1.39 14.81 -1.35
N SER A 58 -2.11 15.90 -1.53
CA SER A 58 -2.20 16.99 -0.54
C SER A 58 -2.94 16.54 0.71
N TRP A 59 -4.03 15.80 0.55
CA TRP A 59 -4.78 15.19 1.64
C TRP A 59 -3.90 14.22 2.46
N ILE A 60 -3.16 13.32 1.82
CA ILE A 60 -2.22 12.40 2.49
C ILE A 60 -1.19 13.18 3.31
N LYS A 61 -0.62 14.25 2.74
CA LYS A 61 0.35 15.10 3.45
C LYS A 61 -0.25 15.76 4.68
N ASN A 62 -1.51 16.20 4.61
CA ASN A 62 -2.20 16.82 5.73
C ASN A 62 -2.52 15.79 6.83
N LYS A 63 -2.98 14.60 6.44
CA LYS A 63 -3.35 13.51 7.36
C LYS A 63 -2.18 12.97 8.17
N TYR A 64 -0.95 13.12 7.70
CA TYR A 64 0.23 12.85 8.53
C TYR A 64 0.17 13.56 9.89
N ARG A 65 -0.37 14.78 9.98
CA ARG A 65 -0.47 15.53 11.24
C ARG A 65 -1.42 14.86 12.25
N GLU A 66 -2.46 14.18 11.77
CA GLU A 66 -3.42 13.46 12.61
C GLU A 66 -2.89 12.10 13.05
N TYR A 67 -2.16 11.41 12.15
CA TYR A 67 -1.62 10.08 12.43
C TYR A 67 -0.27 10.10 13.17
N SER A 68 0.51 11.17 13.05
CA SER A 68 1.83 11.28 13.68
C SER A 68 1.78 11.09 15.21
N PRO A 69 0.85 11.71 15.98
CA PRO A 69 0.73 11.46 17.41
C PRO A 69 0.35 10.02 17.76
N LYS A 70 -0.58 9.41 17.01
CA LYS A 70 -0.99 8.00 17.19
C LYS A 70 0.20 7.06 17.02
N LEU A 71 0.94 7.23 15.92
CA LEU A 71 2.15 6.46 15.65
C LEU A 71 3.25 6.72 16.68
N CYS A 72 3.43 7.97 17.12
CA CYS A 72 4.36 8.32 18.18
C CYS A 72 4.07 7.57 19.48
N SER A 73 2.80 7.50 19.89
CA SER A 73 2.39 6.82 21.12
C SER A 73 2.66 5.31 21.09
N ILE A 74 2.58 4.68 19.91
CA ILE A 74 2.81 3.24 19.74
C ILE A 74 4.29 2.93 19.61
N MET A 75 5.01 3.71 18.80
CA MET A 75 6.39 3.40 18.41
C MET A 75 7.41 3.93 19.42
N GLY A 76 7.10 5.02 20.12
CA GLY A 76 8.03 5.71 21.02
C GLY A 76 9.35 6.10 20.34
N LYS A 77 9.30 6.48 19.05
CA LYS A 77 10.48 6.79 18.23
C LYS A 77 10.53 8.26 17.85
N GLY A 78 11.70 8.72 17.40
CA GLY A 78 11.88 10.06 16.85
C GLY A 78 11.04 10.32 15.59
N THR A 79 10.81 11.61 15.34
CA THR A 79 9.93 12.14 14.26
C THR A 79 10.23 11.56 12.89
N GLN A 80 11.51 11.39 12.53
CA GLN A 80 11.91 10.79 11.24
C GLN A 80 11.39 9.37 11.06
N LYS A 81 11.45 8.52 12.10
CA LYS A 81 10.99 7.12 12.02
C LYS A 81 9.47 7.05 11.96
N ILE A 82 8.78 7.93 12.68
CA ILE A 82 7.31 8.06 12.63
C ILE A 82 6.89 8.46 11.21
N GLN A 83 7.56 9.46 10.62
CA GLN A 83 7.31 9.90 9.26
C GLN A 83 7.52 8.76 8.25
N LEU A 84 8.65 8.05 8.34
CA LEU A 84 8.94 6.92 7.46
C LEU A 84 7.91 5.79 7.60
N MET A 85 7.43 5.51 8.82
CA MET A 85 6.38 4.50 9.03
C MET A 85 5.06 4.92 8.39
N TYR A 86 4.60 6.15 8.61
CA TYR A 86 3.37 6.67 7.99
C TYR A 86 3.43 6.58 6.46
N TYR A 87 4.48 7.16 5.85
CA TYR A 87 4.61 7.14 4.40
C TYR A 87 4.93 5.75 3.85
N GLY A 88 5.47 4.85 4.66
CA GLY A 88 5.67 3.45 4.31
C GLY A 88 4.34 2.69 4.23
N MET A 89 3.47 2.84 5.23
CA MET A 89 2.11 2.32 5.24
C MET A 89 1.32 2.80 4.01
N VAL A 90 1.33 4.11 3.74
CA VAL A 90 0.66 4.70 2.58
C VAL A 90 1.21 4.12 1.28
N TYR A 91 2.52 3.97 1.14
CA TYR A 91 3.11 3.36 -0.06
C TYR A 91 2.61 1.94 -0.27
N THR A 92 2.60 1.10 0.77
CA THR A 92 2.05 -0.26 0.73
C THR A 92 0.58 -0.25 0.32
N ILE A 93 -0.24 0.64 0.89
CA ILE A 93 -1.67 0.78 0.55
C ILE A 93 -1.84 1.08 -0.95
N LEU A 94 -1.13 2.10 -1.45
CA LEU A 94 -1.24 2.52 -2.85
C LEU A 94 -0.83 1.40 -3.82
N GLN A 95 0.23 0.66 -3.50
CA GLN A 95 0.71 -0.46 -4.32
C GLN A 95 -0.29 -1.63 -4.34
N HIS A 96 -0.81 -2.03 -3.18
CA HIS A 96 -1.73 -3.17 -3.07
C HIS A 96 -3.16 -2.86 -3.53
N ASN A 97 -3.53 -1.57 -3.62
CA ASN A 97 -4.82 -1.13 -4.13
C ASN A 97 -4.78 -0.66 -5.59
N GLY A 98 -3.65 -0.82 -6.28
CA GLY A 98 -3.54 -0.52 -7.71
C GLY A 98 -3.70 0.96 -8.05
N PHE A 99 -3.24 1.86 -7.16
CA PHE A 99 -3.21 3.29 -7.46
C PHE A 99 -2.20 3.60 -8.58
N PHE A 100 -2.42 4.69 -9.30
CA PHE A 100 -1.60 5.08 -10.44
C PHE A 100 -1.38 6.57 -10.57
N LEU A 101 -0.37 6.96 -11.34
CA LEU A 101 -0.19 8.34 -11.81
C LEU A 101 -0.69 8.45 -13.24
N ARG A 102 -1.37 9.55 -13.58
CA ARG A 102 -1.76 9.83 -14.96
C ARG A 102 -0.55 10.26 -15.79
N GLY A 103 -0.23 9.47 -16.81
CA GLY A 103 0.82 9.76 -17.77
C GLY A 103 0.41 10.79 -18.83
N LYS A 104 1.38 11.24 -19.64
CA LYS A 104 1.19 12.27 -20.68
C LYS A 104 0.14 11.89 -21.74
N ASN A 105 -0.06 10.60 -22.00
CA ASN A 105 -1.00 10.10 -23.00
C ASN A 105 -2.26 9.49 -22.36
N ALA A 106 -2.66 9.99 -21.18
CA ALA A 106 -3.74 9.37 -20.39
C ALA A 106 -3.52 7.85 -20.23
N SER A 107 -2.30 7.46 -19.86
CA SER A 107 -1.99 6.07 -19.52
C SER A 107 -1.71 5.97 -18.02
N PRO A 108 -2.15 4.89 -17.36
CA PRO A 108 -1.79 4.69 -15.96
C PRO A 108 -0.31 4.32 -15.84
N ILE A 109 0.40 5.00 -14.93
CA ILE A 109 1.81 4.76 -14.62
C ILE A 109 1.91 4.21 -13.20
N ASN A 110 2.68 3.13 -13.02
CA ASN A 110 3.00 2.59 -11.70
C ASN A 110 3.73 3.60 -10.82
N ILE A 111 3.33 3.65 -9.55
CA ILE A 111 3.95 4.49 -8.53
C ILE A 111 5.22 3.79 -8.04
N THR A 112 6.34 4.01 -8.72
CA THR A 112 7.64 3.47 -8.25
C THR A 112 8.04 4.11 -6.92
N CYS A 113 8.80 3.39 -6.08
CA CYS A 113 9.32 3.93 -4.82
C CYS A 113 10.10 5.25 -5.02
N SER A 114 10.88 5.37 -6.11
CA SER A 114 11.59 6.61 -6.45
C SER A 114 10.61 7.76 -6.69
N LYS A 115 9.58 7.52 -7.52
CA LYS A 115 8.58 8.55 -7.84
C LYS A 115 7.75 8.92 -6.61
N TYR A 116 7.35 7.94 -5.81
CA TYR A 116 6.66 8.16 -4.54
C TYR A 116 7.47 9.05 -3.60
N CYS A 117 8.75 8.73 -3.41
CA CYS A 117 9.65 9.51 -2.57
C CYS A 117 9.80 10.95 -3.05
N GLN A 118 9.85 11.19 -4.36
CA GLN A 118 9.84 12.54 -4.91
C GLN A 118 8.54 13.30 -4.59
N LEU A 119 7.39 12.65 -4.76
CA LEU A 119 6.07 13.27 -4.55
C LEU A 119 5.80 13.67 -3.09
N PHE A 120 6.31 12.86 -2.15
CA PHE A 120 6.11 13.04 -0.71
C PHE A 120 7.37 13.53 0.04
N SER A 121 8.41 13.93 -0.69
CA SER A 121 9.67 14.44 -0.13
C SER A 121 10.31 13.49 0.89
N GLN A 122 10.30 12.18 0.59
CA GLN A 122 10.89 11.13 1.43
C GLN A 122 12.26 10.68 0.94
N ASN A 123 13.10 10.17 1.84
CA ASN A 123 14.37 9.57 1.46
C ASN A 123 14.16 8.14 0.94
N ARG A 124 14.46 7.90 -0.35
CA ARG A 124 14.30 6.59 -0.99
C ARG A 124 15.03 5.47 -0.26
N LYS A 125 16.29 5.68 0.14
CA LYS A 125 17.11 4.64 0.80
C LYS A 125 16.52 4.26 2.17
N SER A 126 15.99 5.24 2.89
CA SER A 126 15.35 5.02 4.18
C SER A 126 14.00 4.33 4.04
N LEU A 127 13.16 4.79 3.11
CA LEU A 127 11.81 4.25 2.91
C LEU A 127 11.84 2.83 2.33
N SER A 128 12.77 2.53 1.41
CA SER A 128 12.92 1.19 0.82
C SER A 128 13.37 0.13 1.81
N ASN A 129 13.59 0.47 3.08
CA ASN A 129 13.82 -0.51 4.12
C ASN A 129 12.52 -1.26 4.40
N ASN A 130 12.60 -2.59 4.41
CA ASN A 130 11.47 -3.51 4.64
C ASN A 130 10.71 -3.24 5.94
N ILE A 131 11.32 -2.54 6.91
CA ILE A 131 10.66 -2.11 8.15
C ILE A 131 9.47 -1.18 7.87
N TYR A 132 9.62 -0.25 6.92
CA TYR A 132 8.63 0.80 6.69
C TYR A 132 7.65 0.44 5.58
N THR A 133 8.10 -0.36 4.60
CA THR A 133 7.26 -0.88 3.52
C THR A 133 6.74 -2.28 3.81
N PHE A 134 6.59 -2.58 5.11
CA PHE A 134 6.04 -3.85 5.56
C PHE A 134 4.65 -4.09 4.97
N ASN A 135 4.39 -5.34 4.58
CA ASN A 135 3.06 -5.73 4.14
C ASN A 135 2.16 -6.04 5.35
N PHE A 136 1.39 -5.04 5.78
CA PHE A 136 0.41 -5.17 6.87
C PHE A 136 -0.78 -6.08 6.54
N TYR A 137 -0.96 -6.50 5.29
CA TYR A 137 -1.97 -7.50 4.92
C TYR A 137 -1.51 -8.94 5.22
N ASP A 138 -0.24 -9.19 5.54
CA ASP A 138 0.30 -10.54 5.81
C ASP A 138 1.13 -10.62 7.10
N ILE A 139 0.55 -10.13 8.20
CA ILE A 139 1.22 -10.08 9.51
C ILE A 139 1.58 -11.48 10.03
N GLU A 140 0.76 -12.50 9.77
CA GLU A 140 0.94 -13.85 10.33
C GLU A 140 2.15 -14.58 9.75
N LYS A 141 2.47 -14.39 8.46
CA LYS A 141 3.66 -15.01 7.85
C LYS A 141 4.97 -14.36 8.29
N GLU A 142 4.94 -13.07 8.63
CA GLU A 142 6.16 -12.33 8.95
C GLU A 142 6.52 -12.34 10.44
N LYS A 143 5.58 -12.68 11.35
CA LYS A 143 5.79 -12.80 12.81
C LYS A 143 7.01 -13.64 13.23
N GLY A 144 7.48 -14.56 12.40
CA GLY A 144 8.64 -15.41 12.67
C GLY A 144 9.98 -14.94 12.09
N SER A 145 10.01 -13.96 11.17
CA SER A 145 11.16 -13.85 10.24
C SER A 145 12.21 -12.81 10.60
N LYS A 146 11.88 -11.72 11.32
CA LYS A 146 12.80 -10.56 11.45
C LYS A 146 12.82 -9.90 12.83
N VAL A 147 14.02 -9.61 13.33
CA VAL A 147 14.28 -8.96 14.63
C VAL A 147 13.55 -7.63 14.80
N TRP A 148 13.40 -6.84 13.73
CA TRP A 148 12.76 -5.54 13.80
C TRP A 148 11.25 -5.62 14.04
N ILE A 149 10.60 -6.74 13.74
CA ILE A 149 9.16 -6.97 14.00
C ILE A 149 8.89 -6.98 15.51
N LYS A 150 9.88 -7.39 16.33
CA LYS A 150 9.80 -7.28 17.79
C LYS A 150 9.98 -5.84 18.29
N THR A 151 10.58 -4.97 17.48
CA THR A 151 10.86 -3.56 17.83
C THR A 151 9.64 -2.66 17.62
N TYR A 152 8.66 -3.09 16.82
CA TYR A 152 7.44 -2.34 16.54
C TYR A 152 6.23 -3.18 16.93
N ASP A 153 5.34 -2.64 17.75
CA ASP A 153 4.10 -3.32 18.15
C ASP A 153 3.14 -3.38 16.94
N LEU A 154 3.35 -4.38 16.07
CA LEU A 154 2.56 -4.57 14.87
C LEU A 154 1.07 -4.73 15.19
N GLY A 155 0.73 -5.32 16.34
CA GLY A 155 -0.65 -5.47 16.79
C GLY A 155 -1.37 -4.13 16.93
N LYS A 156 -0.66 -3.09 17.39
CA LYS A 156 -1.20 -1.73 17.49
C LYS A 156 -1.05 -0.90 16.21
N LEU A 157 -0.03 -1.16 15.40
CA LEU A 157 0.16 -0.47 14.12
C LEU A 157 -0.84 -0.93 13.06
N THR A 158 -1.31 -2.17 13.13
CA THR A 158 -2.22 -2.76 12.15
C THR A 158 -3.57 -2.05 12.07
N PRO A 159 -4.25 -1.75 13.20
CA PRO A 159 -5.47 -0.93 13.16
C PRO A 159 -5.26 0.43 12.49
N ILE A 160 -4.12 1.10 12.75
CA ILE A 160 -3.80 2.38 12.11
C ILE A 160 -3.64 2.22 10.60
N PHE A 161 -2.95 1.16 10.16
CA PHE A 161 -2.79 0.86 8.75
C PHE A 161 -4.15 0.73 8.05
N TYR A 162 -5.09 -0.04 8.61
CA TYR A 162 -6.43 -0.22 8.04
C TYR A 162 -7.31 1.03 8.14
N GLU A 163 -7.12 1.87 9.16
CA GLU A 163 -7.77 3.19 9.27
C GLU A 163 -7.33 4.09 8.10
N ILE A 164 -6.02 4.16 7.85
CA ILE A 164 -5.44 4.93 6.73
C ILE A 164 -5.93 4.36 5.38
N GLU A 165 -5.92 3.03 5.22
CA GLU A 165 -6.41 2.39 3.99
C GLU A 165 -7.85 2.80 3.70
N LYS A 166 -8.74 2.66 4.69
CA LYS A 166 -10.15 3.01 4.55
C LYS A 166 -10.32 4.46 4.12
N GLU A 167 -9.67 5.39 4.83
CA GLU A 167 -9.80 6.82 4.50
C GLU A 167 -9.27 7.16 3.09
N ILE A 168 -8.17 6.53 2.65
CA ILE A 168 -7.63 6.70 1.28
C ILE A 168 -8.62 6.19 0.23
N LEU A 169 -9.23 5.02 0.47
CA LEU A 169 -10.19 4.43 -0.47
C LEU A 169 -11.53 5.19 -0.55
N GLU A 170 -11.85 5.97 0.49
CA GLU A 170 -13.03 6.85 0.52
C GLU A 170 -12.78 8.21 -0.16
N GLN A 171 -11.53 8.58 -0.45
CA GLN A 171 -11.22 9.74 -1.28
C GLN A 171 -11.55 9.41 -2.74
N LYS A 172 -12.72 9.87 -3.20
CA LYS A 172 -13.19 9.73 -4.60
C LYS A 172 -12.53 10.75 -5.51
#